data_AF-B4G4F9-F1
#
_entry.id   AF-B4G4F9-F1
#
_cell.length_a   1.000
_cell.length_b   1.000
_cell.length_c   1.000
_cell.angle_alpha   90.00
_cell.angle_beta   90.00
_cell.angle_gamma   90.00
#
_symmetry.space_group_name_H-M   'P 1'
#
loop_
_entity.id
_entity.type
_entity.pdbx_description
1 polymer ?
#
loop_
_entity_poly.entity_id
_entity_poly.type
_entity_poly.pdbx_seq_one_letter_code
_entity_poly.pdbx_strand_id
1 'polypeptide(L)'
;MDNPSSPPPNTPSDAAERRGLRASMTSPVGDFEPFENEDEILGDQTVRHEEEEDGEELFGDNMENDYRPMPELDHYDPAMLDDEEDFSEMSQGDRFAAESEMRKRDHAAGIHRDDRELGFGQSDDEDDVGPRAKRRGRRKGRGGRG
;
A
#
# COMPACT_ATOMS: atom_id res chain seq x y z
N MET A 1 -14.25 5.84 -45.39
CA MET A 1 -13.75 6.41 -44.13
C MET A 1 -13.51 5.22 -43.23
N ASP A 2 -12.26 4.78 -43.18
CA ASP A 2 -11.83 3.58 -42.48
C ASP A 2 -11.69 3.94 -40.99
N ASN A 3 -12.53 3.35 -40.15
CA ASN A 3 -12.45 3.50 -38.70
C ASN A 3 -11.29 2.62 -38.21
N PRO A 4 -10.20 3.15 -37.61
CA PRO A 4 -9.16 2.30 -37.08
C PRO A 4 -9.75 1.54 -35.88
N SER A 5 -10.04 0.26 -36.08
CA SER A 5 -10.45 -0.64 -35.00
C SER A 5 -9.29 -0.75 -34.02
N SER A 6 -9.36 0.00 -32.92
CA SER A 6 -8.43 -0.16 -31.79
C SER A 6 -8.47 -1.63 -31.32
N PRO A 7 -7.32 -2.23 -31.01
CA PRO A 7 -7.31 -3.55 -30.39
C PRO A 7 -8.07 -3.49 -29.06
N PRO A 8 -8.76 -4.58 -28.66
CA PRO A 8 -9.38 -4.63 -27.34
C PRO A 8 -8.33 -4.34 -26.27
N PRO A 9 -8.70 -3.68 -25.16
CA PRO A 9 -7.79 -3.50 -24.03
C PRO A 9 -7.23 -4.87 -23.62
N ASN A 10 -5.98 -4.91 -23.14
CA ASN A 10 -5.38 -6.11 -22.55
C ASN A 10 -6.23 -6.52 -21.34
N THR A 11 -7.29 -7.27 -21.60
CA THR A 11 -8.12 -7.90 -20.59
C THR A 11 -7.31 -9.06 -20.01
N PRO A 12 -7.51 -9.41 -18.73
CA PRO A 12 -6.89 -10.56 -18.04
C PRO A 12 -6.92 -11.94 -18.72
N SER A 13 -7.40 -12.04 -19.95
CA SER A 13 -7.85 -13.28 -20.58
C SER A 13 -6.72 -14.16 -21.13
N ASP A 14 -5.47 -13.89 -20.78
CA ASP A 14 -4.42 -14.92 -20.81
C ASP A 14 -4.51 -15.79 -19.55
N ALA A 15 -5.60 -16.57 -19.48
CA ALA A 15 -5.94 -17.42 -18.34
C ALA A 15 -4.88 -18.50 -18.06
N ALA A 16 -4.01 -18.81 -19.04
CA ALA A 16 -2.95 -19.79 -18.91
C ALA A 16 -1.80 -19.30 -18.01
N GLU A 17 -1.38 -18.04 -18.13
CA GLU A 17 -0.28 -17.49 -17.31
C GLU A 17 -0.71 -17.18 -15.87
N ARG A 18 -1.99 -16.80 -15.67
CA ARG A 18 -2.54 -16.59 -14.32
C ARG A 18 -2.68 -17.86 -13.50
N ARG A 19 -2.84 -19.03 -14.13
CA ARG A 19 -2.90 -20.33 -13.43
C ARG A 19 -1.58 -20.65 -12.74
N GLY A 20 -0.45 -20.33 -13.39
CA GLY A 20 0.89 -20.52 -12.84
C GLY A 20 1.20 -19.56 -11.67
N LEU A 21 0.77 -18.30 -11.79
CA LEU A 21 0.99 -17.27 -10.77
C LEU A 21 0.03 -17.41 -9.57
N ARG A 22 -1.23 -17.83 -9.77
CA ARG A 22 -2.13 -18.15 -8.65
C ARG A 22 -1.69 -19.38 -7.88
N ALA A 23 -1.13 -20.38 -8.58
CA ALA A 23 -0.59 -21.58 -7.95
C ALA A 23 0.69 -21.30 -7.12
N SER A 24 1.44 -20.23 -7.42
CA SER A 24 2.59 -19.80 -6.61
C SER A 24 2.25 -18.80 -5.50
N MET A 25 1.06 -18.19 -5.55
CA MET A 25 0.54 -17.26 -4.54
C MET A 25 -0.29 -17.96 -3.45
N THR A 26 -0.68 -19.23 -3.67
CA THR A 26 -1.27 -20.08 -2.65
C THR A 26 -0.16 -20.94 -2.05
N SER A 27 0.01 -20.89 -0.73
CA SER A 27 0.71 -21.96 -0.02
C SER A 27 0.07 -23.30 -0.43
N PRO A 28 0.85 -24.40 -0.58
CA PRO A 28 0.26 -25.72 -0.76
C PRO A 28 -0.83 -25.92 0.29
N VAL A 29 -2.03 -26.35 -0.11
CA VAL A 29 -3.04 -26.76 0.86
C VAL A 29 -2.43 -27.98 1.58
N GLY A 30 -1.92 -27.76 2.79
CA GLY A 30 -1.55 -28.86 3.65
C GLY A 30 -2.83 -29.59 4.02
N ASP A 31 -2.75 -30.91 4.19
CA ASP A 31 -3.74 -31.63 5.00
C ASP A 31 -3.57 -31.15 6.45
N PHE A 32 -4.13 -29.97 6.74
CA PHE A 32 -4.25 -29.46 8.10
C PHE A 32 -5.42 -30.17 8.76
N GLU A 33 -5.26 -30.56 10.02
CA GLU A 33 -6.39 -31.04 10.80
C GLU A 33 -7.47 -29.95 10.82
N PRO A 34 -8.75 -30.30 10.65
CA PRO A 34 -9.85 -29.36 10.83
C PRO A 34 -9.66 -28.66 12.18
N PHE A 35 -9.70 -27.33 12.19
CA PHE A 35 -9.61 -26.58 13.44
C PHE A 35 -10.68 -27.08 14.40
N GLU A 36 -10.30 -27.39 15.64
CA GLU A 36 -11.20 -28.04 16.59
C GLU A 36 -12.47 -27.23 16.87
N ASN A 37 -12.42 -25.90 16.74
CA ASN A 37 -13.57 -24.99 16.92
C ASN A 37 -13.44 -23.76 16.01
N GLU A 38 -13.93 -23.84 14.78
CA GLU A 38 -13.94 -22.72 13.82
C GLU A 38 -14.81 -21.55 14.32
N ASP A 39 -15.87 -21.87 15.08
CA ASP A 39 -16.81 -20.91 15.68
C ASP A 39 -16.18 -20.01 16.76
N GLU A 40 -15.15 -20.50 17.47
CA GLU A 40 -14.46 -19.72 18.52
C GLU A 40 -13.47 -18.71 17.91
N ILE A 41 -12.92 -19.03 16.73
CA ILE A 41 -11.99 -18.15 16.00
C ILE A 41 -12.75 -17.05 15.27
N LEU A 42 -13.88 -17.39 14.64
CA LEU A 42 -14.65 -16.45 13.84
C LEU A 42 -15.54 -15.52 14.69
N GLY A 43 -15.74 -15.89 15.96
CA GLY A 43 -16.69 -15.23 16.85
C GLY A 43 -18.13 -15.43 16.38
N ASP A 44 -19.08 -15.04 17.23
CA ASP A 44 -20.48 -14.99 16.85
C ASP A 44 -20.68 -13.95 15.73
N GLN A 45 -20.74 -14.40 14.48
CA GLN A 45 -20.99 -13.51 13.34
C GLN A 45 -22.42 -12.92 13.33
N THR A 46 -23.27 -13.30 14.28
CA THR A 46 -24.66 -12.81 14.35
C THR A 46 -24.80 -11.41 14.98
N VAL A 47 -23.74 -10.84 15.59
CA VAL A 47 -23.76 -9.45 16.08
C VAL A 47 -23.86 -8.39 14.97
N ARG A 48 -23.84 -8.80 13.70
CA ARG A 48 -24.01 -7.92 12.54
C ARG A 48 -25.48 -7.67 12.16
N HIS A 49 -26.41 -7.73 13.11
CA HIS A 49 -27.84 -7.66 12.80
C HIS A 49 -28.60 -6.45 13.35
N GLU A 50 -27.95 -5.55 14.11
CA GLU A 50 -28.72 -4.55 14.88
C GLU A 50 -28.61 -3.09 14.42
N GLU A 51 -27.86 -2.76 13.36
CA GLU A 51 -27.72 -1.34 12.89
C GLU A 51 -27.65 -1.16 11.35
N GLU A 52 -28.21 -2.07 10.55
CA GLU A 52 -28.26 -1.91 9.07
C GLU A 52 -29.58 -1.29 8.54
N GLU A 53 -30.53 -0.92 9.42
CA GLU A 53 -31.87 -0.46 8.98
C GLU A 53 -31.93 0.97 8.40
N ASP A 54 -30.91 1.82 8.60
CA ASP A 54 -30.86 3.23 8.12
C ASP A 54 -29.81 3.46 7.01
N GLY A 55 -29.23 2.38 6.46
CA GLY A 55 -28.29 2.46 5.33
C GLY A 55 -28.97 2.40 3.96
N GLU A 56 -28.27 2.83 2.91
CA GLU A 56 -28.70 2.62 1.52
C GLU A 56 -28.33 1.19 1.06
N GLU A 57 -29.28 0.50 0.41
CA GLU A 57 -29.05 -0.81 -0.19
C GLU A 57 -28.28 -0.67 -1.51
N LEU A 58 -26.99 -1.05 -1.52
CA LEU A 58 -26.10 -0.95 -2.68
C LEU A 58 -26.25 -2.09 -3.69
N PHE A 59 -26.87 -3.22 -3.32
CA PHE A 59 -26.98 -4.42 -4.15
C PHE A 59 -28.40 -4.69 -4.67
N GLY A 60 -29.23 -3.65 -4.73
CA GLY A 60 -30.58 -3.71 -5.28
C GLY A 60 -30.65 -3.62 -6.81
N ASP A 61 -31.87 -3.63 -7.34
CA ASP A 61 -32.15 -3.62 -8.79
C ASP A 61 -31.59 -2.38 -9.52
N ASN A 62 -31.32 -1.28 -8.82
CA ASN A 62 -30.77 -0.05 -9.42
C ASN A 62 -29.23 -0.05 -9.51
N MET A 63 -28.54 -1.10 -9.05
CA MET A 63 -27.07 -1.17 -9.09
C MET A 63 -26.52 -0.99 -10.51
N GLU A 64 -27.16 -1.57 -11.53
CA GLU A 64 -26.69 -1.50 -12.92
C GLU A 64 -26.68 -0.07 -13.48
N ASN A 65 -27.50 0.82 -12.92
CA ASN A 65 -27.63 2.20 -13.35
C ASN A 65 -26.33 3.00 -13.15
N ASP A 66 -25.59 2.67 -12.10
CA ASP A 66 -24.35 3.34 -11.70
C ASP A 66 -23.16 2.97 -12.59
N TYR A 67 -23.23 1.81 -13.26
CA TYR A 67 -22.16 1.30 -14.14
C TYR A 67 -22.37 1.65 -15.61
N ARG A 68 -23.38 2.45 -15.96
CA ARG A 68 -23.62 2.85 -17.34
C ARG A 68 -22.44 3.68 -17.87
N PRO A 69 -21.94 3.41 -19.08
CA PRO A 69 -20.83 4.16 -19.66
C PRO A 69 -21.25 5.61 -19.93
N MET A 70 -20.35 6.55 -19.65
CA MET A 70 -20.52 7.98 -19.88
C MET A 70 -19.28 8.50 -20.64
N PRO A 71 -19.24 8.38 -21.98
CA PRO A 71 -18.01 8.62 -22.77
C PRO A 71 -17.34 9.98 -22.56
N GLU A 72 -18.13 11.00 -22.18
CA GLU A 72 -17.62 12.35 -21.89
C GLU A 72 -16.87 12.43 -20.55
N LEU A 73 -17.13 11.52 -19.62
CA LEU A 73 -16.51 11.43 -18.29
C LEU A 73 -15.56 10.22 -18.16
N ASP A 74 -15.66 9.25 -19.07
CA ASP A 74 -14.85 8.04 -19.09
C ASP A 74 -13.42 8.30 -19.63
N HIS A 75 -13.17 9.51 -20.13
CA HIS A 75 -11.88 9.93 -20.69
C HIS A 75 -11.39 11.23 -20.04
N TYR A 76 -10.07 11.35 -19.89
CA TYR A 76 -9.46 12.62 -19.49
C TYR A 76 -9.68 13.67 -20.58
N ASP A 77 -9.79 14.93 -20.15
CA ASP A 77 -9.88 16.07 -21.06
C ASP A 77 -8.57 16.23 -21.83
N PRO A 78 -8.56 16.12 -23.18
CA PRO A 78 -7.35 16.27 -23.97
C PRO A 78 -6.72 17.66 -23.86
N ALA A 79 -7.49 18.71 -23.55
CA ALA A 79 -6.94 20.06 -23.37
C ALA A 79 -6.10 20.20 -22.08
N MET A 80 -6.20 19.24 -21.15
CA MET A 80 -5.40 19.19 -19.93
C MET A 80 -4.19 18.26 -20.05
N LEU A 81 -4.07 17.53 -21.16
CA LEU A 81 -2.93 16.65 -21.40
C LEU A 81 -1.82 17.46 -22.06
N ASP A 82 -0.61 17.35 -21.50
CA ASP A 82 0.61 17.89 -22.08
C ASP A 82 1.35 16.74 -22.77
N ASP A 83 0.87 16.36 -23.97
CA ASP A 83 1.37 15.23 -24.75
C ASP A 83 2.42 15.62 -25.80
N GLU A 84 2.72 16.91 -25.92
CA GLU A 84 3.70 17.46 -26.87
C GLU A 84 5.14 17.49 -26.30
N GLU A 85 5.32 17.34 -24.98
CA GLU A 85 6.63 17.41 -24.31
C GLU A 85 7.22 16.02 -23.97
N ASP A 86 8.51 15.84 -24.23
CA ASP A 86 9.27 14.66 -23.80
C ASP A 86 9.72 14.84 -22.33
N PHE A 87 9.10 14.10 -21.41
CA PHE A 87 9.46 14.13 -19.99
C PHE A 87 10.66 13.23 -19.68
N SER A 88 11.64 13.76 -18.93
CA SER A 88 12.73 12.96 -18.37
C SER A 88 12.39 12.45 -16.98
N GLU A 89 12.89 11.25 -16.64
CA GLU A 89 12.77 10.72 -15.28
C GLU A 89 13.56 11.58 -14.29
N MET A 90 13.02 11.70 -13.08
CA MET A 90 13.67 12.46 -12.01
C MET A 90 15.02 11.83 -11.62
N SER A 91 16.08 12.64 -11.58
CA SER A 91 17.38 12.14 -11.15
C SER A 91 17.37 11.73 -9.67
N GLN A 92 18.28 10.83 -9.27
CA GLN A 92 18.38 10.41 -7.87
C GLN A 92 18.66 11.59 -6.92
N GLY A 93 19.38 12.61 -7.39
CA GLY A 93 19.67 13.82 -6.62
C GLY A 93 18.42 14.68 -6.41
N ASP A 94 17.65 14.89 -7.48
CA ASP A 94 16.41 15.67 -7.44
C ASP A 94 15.37 14.99 -6.56
N ARG A 95 15.27 13.66 -6.66
CA ARG A 95 14.43 12.87 -5.76
C ARG A 95 14.80 13.08 -4.30
N PHE A 96 16.08 13.00 -3.95
CA PHE A 96 16.54 13.22 -2.59
C PHE A 96 16.24 14.65 -2.09
N ALA A 97 16.38 15.65 -2.96
CA ALA A 97 16.05 17.03 -2.64
C ALA A 97 14.56 17.20 -2.34
N ALA A 98 13.69 16.68 -3.21
CA ALA A 98 12.24 16.71 -3.03
C ALA A 98 11.80 15.96 -1.75
N GLU A 99 12.34 14.78 -1.49
CA GLU A 99 12.05 14.01 -0.27
C GLU A 99 12.50 14.75 1.00
N SER A 100 13.65 15.41 0.96
CA SER A 100 14.15 16.23 2.08
C SER A 100 13.25 17.42 2.37
N GLU A 101 12.74 18.08 1.33
CA GLU A 101 11.79 19.18 1.47
C GLU A 101 10.45 18.71 2.04
N MET A 102 9.87 17.63 1.49
CA MET A 102 8.65 17.03 2.02
C MET A 102 8.81 16.63 3.49
N ARG A 103 9.96 16.04 3.87
CA ARG A 103 10.22 15.67 5.27
C ARG A 103 10.27 16.88 6.20
N LYS A 104 10.84 18.01 5.76
CA LYS A 104 10.86 19.25 6.55
C LYS A 104 9.45 19.80 6.74
N ARG A 105 8.65 19.82 5.66
CA ARG A 105 7.24 20.24 5.71
C ARG A 105 6.44 19.37 6.67
N ASP A 106 6.54 18.05 6.54
CA ASP A 106 5.79 17.09 7.36
C ASP A 106 6.19 17.20 8.83
N HIS A 107 7.49 17.37 9.10
CA HIS A 107 7.98 17.64 10.45
C HIS A 107 7.41 18.95 11.02
N ALA A 108 7.36 20.02 10.24
CA ALA A 108 6.78 21.29 10.67
C ALA A 108 5.26 21.19 10.89
N ALA A 109 4.58 20.31 10.13
CA ALA A 109 3.15 20.01 10.27
C ALA A 109 2.83 19.02 11.41
N GLY A 110 3.84 18.50 12.12
CA GLY A 110 3.65 17.49 13.18
C GLY A 110 3.28 16.11 12.65
N ILE A 111 3.41 15.86 11.35
CA ILE A 111 3.21 14.55 10.73
C ILE A 111 4.50 13.75 10.93
N HIS A 112 4.60 13.10 12.09
CA HIS A 112 5.71 12.21 12.40
C HIS A 112 5.24 10.77 12.27
N ARG A 113 5.94 9.96 11.46
CA ARG A 113 5.94 8.51 11.66
C ARG A 113 6.85 8.23 12.85
N ASP A 114 6.30 8.37 14.05
CA ASP A 114 7.04 8.03 15.27
C ASP A 114 7.16 6.50 15.37
N ASP A 115 8.39 6.01 15.23
CA ASP A 115 8.80 4.64 15.51
C ASP A 115 8.74 4.31 17.01
N ARG A 116 8.50 5.31 17.86
CA ARG A 116 8.28 5.19 19.30
C ARG A 116 7.05 4.35 19.65
N GLU A 117 6.03 4.33 18.80
CA GLU A 117 4.83 3.49 18.96
C GLU A 117 5.04 2.05 18.46
N LEU A 118 6.12 1.80 17.70
CA LEU A 118 6.45 0.49 17.14
C LEU A 118 7.12 -0.47 18.14
N GLY A 119 7.05 -0.19 19.46
CA GLY A 119 7.56 -1.07 20.52
C GLY A 119 9.09 -1.25 20.57
N PHE A 120 9.84 -0.80 19.57
CA PHE A 120 11.31 -0.90 19.52
C PHE A 120 12.03 0.05 20.51
N GLY A 121 11.30 0.93 21.18
CA GLY A 121 11.82 1.84 22.21
C GLY A 121 11.55 1.40 23.65
N GLN A 122 10.84 0.29 23.87
CA GLN A 122 10.45 -0.22 25.20
C GLN A 122 11.06 -1.59 25.52
N SER A 123 12.22 -1.93 24.95
CA SER A 123 13.05 -2.94 25.59
C SER A 123 13.66 -2.32 26.85
N ASP A 124 12.94 -2.51 27.95
CA ASP A 124 13.40 -2.41 29.34
C ASP A 124 14.50 -3.46 29.57
N ASP A 125 15.66 -3.24 28.96
CA ASP A 125 16.86 -4.01 29.26
C ASP A 125 18.03 -3.03 29.33
N GLU A 126 18.38 -2.64 30.55
CA GLU A 126 19.44 -1.69 30.90
C GLU A 126 20.85 -2.14 30.45
N ASP A 127 20.98 -3.26 29.73
CA ASP A 127 22.25 -3.88 29.36
C ASP A 127 22.54 -4.02 27.84
N ASP A 128 21.59 -3.76 26.91
CA ASP A 128 21.90 -3.86 25.47
C ASP A 128 22.45 -2.55 24.87
N VAL A 129 23.70 -2.25 25.22
CA VAL A 129 24.55 -1.33 24.46
C VAL A 129 24.86 -1.93 23.08
N GLY A 130 23.88 -1.83 22.18
CA GLY A 130 24.01 -2.27 20.80
C GLY A 130 25.28 -1.73 20.12
N PRO A 131 25.79 -2.40 19.07
CA PRO A 131 27.11 -2.13 18.48
C PRO A 131 27.30 -0.68 17.99
N ARG A 132 26.21 0.04 17.73
CA ARG A 132 26.21 1.48 17.35
C ARG A 132 26.67 2.39 18.50
N ALA A 133 26.32 2.08 19.76
CA ALA A 133 26.73 2.85 20.95
C ALA A 133 28.24 2.69 21.23
N LYS A 134 28.75 1.44 21.16
CA LYS A 134 30.19 1.13 21.34
C LYS A 134 31.08 1.87 20.34
N ARG A 135 30.60 2.10 19.11
CA ARG A 135 31.34 2.80 18.05
C ARG A 135 31.43 4.32 18.27
N ARG A 136 30.46 4.93 18.95
CA ARG A 136 30.49 6.35 19.34
C ARG A 136 31.43 6.60 20.54
N GLY A 137 31.47 5.68 21.51
CA GLY A 137 32.40 5.78 22.65
C GLY A 137 33.88 5.64 22.26
N ARG A 138 34.20 4.73 21.34
CA ARG A 138 35.59 4.48 20.90
C ARG A 138 36.23 5.64 20.13
N ARG A 139 35.45 6.46 19.41
CA ARG A 139 35.96 7.66 18.71
C ARG A 139 36.24 8.81 19.67
N LYS A 140 35.58 8.84 20.84
CA LYS A 140 35.77 9.89 21.85
C LYS A 140 36.95 9.58 22.81
N GLY A 141 37.37 8.32 22.91
CA GLY A 141 38.49 7.89 23.76
C GLY A 141 39.90 7.88 23.13
N ARG A 142 40.04 8.19 21.83
CA ARG A 142 41.34 8.19 21.10
C ARG A 142 41.77 9.57 20.59
N GLY A 143 41.31 10.64 21.23
CA GLY A 143 41.63 12.02 20.86
C GLY A 143 42.14 12.91 22.01
N GLY A 144 42.63 12.31 23.10
CA GLY A 144 43.09 13.06 24.26
C GLY A 144 44.14 12.31 25.06
N ARG A 145 45.41 12.54 24.70
CA ARG A 145 46.60 12.51 25.56
C ARG A 145 47.78 12.94 24.68
N GLY A 146 48.30 14.12 24.97
CA GLY A 146 49.64 14.56 24.53
C GLY A 146 50.72 13.83 25.32
#